data_AF-A0A4Q2LTG0-F1
#
_entry.id   AF-A0A4Q2LTG0-F1
#
_cell.length_a   1.000
_cell.length_b   1.000
_cell.length_c   1.000
_cell.angle_alpha   90.00
_cell.angle_beta   90.00
_cell.angle_gamma   90.00
#
_symmetry.space_group_name_H-M   'P 1'
#
loop_
_entity.id
_entity.type
_entity.pdbx_description
1 polymer ?
#
loop_
_entity_poly.entity_id
_entity_poly.type
_entity_poly.pdbx_seq_one_letter_code
_entity_poly.pdbx_strand_id
1 'polypeptide(L)'
;MKISRESKQFLENLRLYLFSSGKNEKEIEEIIGELEDHLYEAEQNGKNVEDIIGKTPKAYMEQIANEMPIDIKGLLKYIPIVVTGAFSYILMRDAIRGEIGYSLIEMIGSLFIFLFSLLLASVLFKYVAGNKISKIKEWFMFGIVGSTPVALFIALIFLDQYYDTPTIQFGVIGNYIAIAFSILVFVGIAIWAKTWISIIFPIILFVPEFIINKSSLQESTKLILSGIIVPVCFGIYALTVLKLEKNKDKKLTGQ
;
A
#
# COMPACT_ATOMS: atom_id res chain seq x y z
N MET A 1 -2.47 -19.24 -22.94
CA MET A 1 -2.80 -18.49 -24.16
C MET A 1 -2.04 -17.16 -24.14
N LYS A 2 -1.86 -16.46 -25.25
CA LYS A 2 -1.12 -15.17 -25.27
C LYS A 2 -1.90 -14.14 -26.08
N ILE A 3 -2.56 -13.23 -25.37
CA ILE A 3 -3.20 -12.04 -25.91
C ILE A 3 -2.18 -10.92 -26.18
N SER A 4 -2.56 -9.92 -26.97
CA SER A 4 -1.75 -8.74 -27.26
C SER A 4 -1.45 -7.91 -26.00
N ARG A 5 -0.43 -7.05 -26.11
CA ARG A 5 -0.07 -6.13 -25.02
C ARG A 5 -1.19 -5.13 -24.72
N GLU A 6 -1.95 -4.73 -25.74
CA GLU A 6 -3.07 -3.79 -25.59
C GLU A 6 -4.22 -4.44 -24.82
N SER A 7 -4.60 -5.66 -25.19
CA SER A 7 -5.60 -6.47 -24.47
C SER A 7 -5.20 -6.71 -23.02
N LYS A 8 -3.94 -7.09 -22.79
CA LYS A 8 -3.42 -7.28 -21.43
C LYS A 8 -3.50 -6.00 -20.61
N GLN A 9 -3.06 -4.87 -21.17
CA GLN A 9 -3.11 -3.59 -20.47
C GLN A 9 -4.56 -3.14 -20.20
N PHE A 10 -5.48 -3.42 -21.12
CA PHE A 10 -6.90 -3.15 -20.91
C PHE A 10 -7.48 -3.98 -19.76
N LEU A 11 -7.19 -5.28 -19.69
CA LEU A 11 -7.61 -6.15 -18.59
C LEU A 11 -7.02 -5.72 -17.24
N GLU A 12 -5.73 -5.33 -17.21
CA GLU A 12 -5.09 -4.79 -16.00
C GLU A 12 -5.78 -3.51 -15.51
N ASN A 13 -6.12 -2.60 -16.43
CA ASN A 13 -6.87 -1.39 -16.10
C ASN A 13 -8.29 -1.71 -15.64
N LEU A 14 -8.99 -2.65 -16.29
CA LEU A 14 -10.34 -3.07 -15.88
C LEU A 14 -10.31 -3.64 -14.46
N ARG A 15 -9.36 -4.52 -14.16
CA ARG A 15 -9.16 -5.08 -12.81
C ARG A 15 -8.94 -3.97 -11.79
N LEU A 16 -8.03 -3.03 -12.06
CA LEU A 16 -7.75 -1.90 -11.17
C LEU A 16 -8.98 -1.00 -10.97
N TYR A 17 -9.72 -0.72 -12.04
CA TYR A 17 -10.93 0.11 -12.00
C TYR A 17 -12.03 -0.50 -11.14
N LEU A 18 -12.31 -1.81 -11.33
CA LEU A 18 -13.33 -2.53 -10.57
C LEU A 18 -12.94 -2.68 -9.10
N PHE A 19 -11.69 -3.04 -8.82
CA PHE A 19 -11.18 -3.13 -7.46
C PHE A 19 -11.27 -1.78 -6.73
N SER A 20 -10.84 -0.71 -7.38
CA SER A 20 -10.92 0.67 -6.84
C SER A 20 -12.35 1.22 -6.75
N SER A 21 -13.31 0.53 -7.38
CA SER A 21 -14.75 0.79 -7.25
C SER A 21 -15.41 -0.07 -6.16
N GLY A 22 -14.64 -0.85 -5.40
CA GLY A 22 -15.11 -1.67 -4.30
C GLY A 22 -15.88 -2.91 -4.74
N LYS A 23 -15.60 -3.46 -5.93
CA LYS A 23 -16.28 -4.67 -6.43
C LYS A 23 -15.66 -5.94 -5.86
N ASN A 24 -16.43 -7.03 -5.88
CA ASN A 24 -15.99 -8.30 -5.31
C ASN A 24 -14.81 -8.89 -6.10
N GLU A 25 -13.74 -9.24 -5.39
CA GLU A 25 -12.49 -9.68 -6.00
C GLU A 25 -12.63 -10.98 -6.82
N LYS A 26 -13.50 -11.91 -6.41
CA LYS A 26 -13.71 -13.15 -7.18
C LYS A 26 -14.48 -12.89 -8.47
N GLU A 27 -15.54 -12.10 -8.38
CA GLU A 27 -16.35 -11.71 -9.54
C GLU A 27 -15.51 -10.89 -10.55
N ILE A 28 -14.59 -10.04 -10.06
CA ILE A 28 -13.60 -9.36 -10.93
C ILE A 28 -12.77 -10.39 -11.69
N GLU A 29 -12.18 -11.39 -11.02
CA GLU A 29 -11.34 -12.38 -11.69
C GLU A 29 -12.11 -13.27 -12.67
N GLU A 30 -13.37 -13.59 -12.37
CA GLU A 30 -14.27 -14.30 -13.29
C GLU A 30 -14.52 -13.50 -14.56
N ILE A 31 -14.91 -12.23 -14.44
CA ILE A 31 -15.13 -11.33 -15.59
C ILE A 31 -13.83 -11.13 -16.40
N ILE A 32 -12.70 -10.96 -15.72
CA ILE A 32 -11.40 -10.80 -16.39
C ILE A 32 -11.03 -12.06 -17.18
N GLY A 33 -11.24 -13.24 -16.61
CA GLY A 33 -10.97 -14.52 -17.27
C GLY A 33 -11.84 -14.74 -18.51
N GLU A 34 -13.15 -14.52 -18.38
CA GLU A 34 -14.08 -14.63 -19.52
C GLU A 34 -13.72 -13.64 -20.64
N LEU A 35 -13.39 -12.40 -20.27
CA LEU A 35 -12.99 -11.38 -21.24
C LEU A 35 -11.63 -11.67 -21.88
N GLU A 36 -10.70 -12.28 -21.15
CA GLU A 36 -9.41 -12.76 -21.69
C GLU A 36 -9.62 -13.81 -22.79
N ASP A 37 -10.52 -14.77 -22.58
CA ASP A 37 -10.86 -15.79 -23.57
C ASP A 37 -11.49 -15.16 -24.83
N HIS A 38 -12.44 -14.23 -24.66
CA HIS A 38 -13.04 -13.51 -25.78
C HIS A 38 -12.04 -12.64 -26.56
N LEU A 39 -11.13 -11.97 -25.85
CA LEU A 39 -10.05 -11.19 -26.48
C LEU A 39 -9.13 -12.09 -27.28
N TYR A 40 -8.78 -13.26 -26.77
CA TYR A 40 -7.96 -14.23 -27.48
C TYR A 40 -8.62 -14.72 -28.78
N GLU A 41 -9.90 -15.09 -28.74
CA GLU A 41 -10.64 -15.53 -29.94
C GLU A 41 -10.79 -14.41 -30.99
N ALA A 42 -11.06 -13.19 -30.55
CA ALA A 42 -11.21 -12.05 -31.44
C ALA A 42 -9.88 -11.66 -32.10
N GLU A 43 -8.77 -11.68 -31.35
CA GLU A 43 -7.44 -11.43 -31.89
C GLU A 43 -7.02 -12.48 -32.93
N GLN A 44 -7.40 -13.74 -32.75
CA GLN A 44 -7.19 -14.78 -33.78
C GLN A 44 -7.94 -14.46 -35.09
N ASN A 45 -9.07 -13.75 -34.99
CA ASN A 45 -9.85 -13.30 -36.13
C ASN A 45 -9.43 -11.91 -36.65
N GLY A 46 -8.31 -11.37 -36.19
CA GLY A 46 -7.76 -10.08 -36.63
C GLY A 46 -8.49 -8.85 -36.09
N LYS A 47 -9.34 -9.01 -35.08
CA LYS A 47 -10.02 -7.91 -34.40
C LYS A 47 -9.18 -7.38 -33.24
N ASN A 48 -9.32 -6.10 -32.92
CA ASN A 48 -8.63 -5.45 -31.81
C ASN A 48 -9.55 -5.31 -30.57
N VAL A 49 -9.00 -4.81 -29.46
CA VAL A 49 -9.76 -4.58 -28.22
C VAL A 49 -10.98 -3.69 -28.45
N GLU A 50 -10.80 -2.63 -29.24
CA GLU A 50 -11.83 -1.61 -29.50
C GLU A 50 -13.02 -2.21 -30.26
N ASP A 51 -12.77 -3.18 -31.15
CA ASP A 51 -13.79 -3.95 -31.87
C ASP A 51 -14.63 -4.85 -30.96
N ILE A 52 -14.09 -5.30 -29.82
CA ILE A 52 -14.83 -6.14 -28.85
C ILE A 52 -15.65 -5.28 -27.90
N ILE A 53 -15.03 -4.24 -27.34
CA ILE A 53 -15.71 -3.41 -26.34
C ILE A 53 -16.75 -2.49 -26.97
N GLY A 54 -16.58 -2.11 -28.25
CA GLY A 54 -17.52 -1.30 -29.04
C GLY A 54 -17.75 0.13 -28.52
N LYS A 55 -16.98 0.56 -27.52
CA LYS A 55 -17.07 1.88 -26.86
C LYS A 55 -15.72 2.27 -26.28
N THR A 56 -15.63 3.46 -25.68
CA THR A 56 -14.38 3.86 -25.02
C THR A 56 -14.07 2.93 -23.83
N PRO A 57 -12.79 2.63 -23.53
CA PRO A 57 -12.41 1.77 -22.40
C PRO A 57 -13.06 2.19 -21.07
N LYS A 58 -13.14 3.50 -20.82
CA LYS A 58 -13.81 4.06 -19.64
C LYS A 58 -15.28 3.69 -19.56
N ALA A 59 -16.01 3.91 -20.65
CA ALA A 59 -17.44 3.61 -20.71
C ALA A 59 -17.71 2.12 -20.57
N TYR A 60 -16.81 1.26 -21.07
CA TYR A 60 -16.88 -0.18 -20.85
C TYR A 60 -16.70 -0.51 -19.36
N MET A 61 -15.61 -0.04 -18.74
CA MET A 61 -15.33 -0.28 -17.32
C MET A 61 -16.43 0.23 -16.40
N GLU A 62 -17.00 1.40 -16.70
CA GLU A 62 -18.11 1.99 -15.95
C GLU A 62 -19.40 1.17 -16.07
N GLN A 63 -19.72 0.65 -17.27
CA GLN A 63 -20.86 -0.25 -17.44
C GLN A 63 -20.71 -1.50 -16.57
N ILE A 64 -19.58 -2.21 -16.67
CA ILE A 64 -19.33 -3.42 -15.88
C ILE A 64 -19.40 -3.09 -14.39
N ALA A 65 -18.78 -1.98 -13.96
CA ALA A 65 -18.84 -1.54 -12.58
C ALA A 65 -20.28 -1.24 -12.10
N ASN A 66 -21.18 -0.78 -12.96
CA ASN A 66 -22.57 -0.50 -12.58
C ASN A 66 -23.43 -1.77 -12.52
N GLU A 67 -23.05 -2.81 -13.24
CA GLU A 67 -23.72 -4.12 -13.22
C GLU A 67 -23.32 -4.97 -11.99
N MET A 68 -22.14 -4.71 -11.42
CA MET A 68 -21.66 -5.41 -10.22
C MET A 68 -22.08 -4.72 -8.91
N PRO A 69 -22.50 -5.46 -7.87
CA PRO A 69 -22.74 -4.89 -6.54
C PRO A 69 -21.43 -4.43 -5.87
N ILE A 70 -21.53 -3.48 -4.94
CA ILE A 70 -20.38 -3.08 -4.10
C ILE A 70 -20.21 -4.11 -2.98
N ASP A 71 -19.00 -4.67 -2.85
CA ASP A 71 -18.66 -5.63 -1.80
C ASP A 71 -18.17 -4.95 -0.52
N ILE A 72 -19.12 -4.29 0.17
CA ILE A 72 -18.84 -3.57 1.43
C ILE A 72 -18.26 -4.52 2.48
N LYS A 73 -18.76 -5.76 2.55
CA LYS A 73 -18.27 -6.77 3.50
C LYS A 73 -16.83 -7.19 3.19
N GLY A 74 -16.54 -7.39 1.91
CA GLY A 74 -15.20 -7.67 1.41
C GLY A 74 -14.21 -6.56 1.72
N LEU A 75 -14.63 -5.29 1.64
CA LEU A 75 -13.78 -4.14 1.98
C LEU A 75 -13.57 -4.02 3.50
N LEU A 76 -14.65 -4.14 4.28
CA LEU A 76 -14.62 -4.02 5.74
C LEU A 76 -13.71 -5.06 6.40
N LYS A 77 -13.55 -6.25 5.83
CA LYS A 77 -12.66 -7.29 6.39
C LYS A 77 -11.19 -6.85 6.43
N TYR A 78 -10.78 -5.95 5.53
CA TYR A 78 -9.40 -5.46 5.45
C TYR A 78 -9.12 -4.33 6.45
N ILE A 79 -10.14 -3.54 6.82
CA ILE A 79 -9.97 -2.37 7.70
C ILE A 79 -9.33 -2.75 9.04
N PRO A 80 -9.82 -3.75 9.81
CA PRO A 80 -9.19 -4.12 11.08
C PRO A 80 -7.73 -4.55 10.93
N ILE A 81 -7.41 -5.31 9.88
CA ILE A 81 -6.06 -5.81 9.63
C ILE A 81 -5.11 -4.63 9.36
N VAL A 82 -5.54 -3.73 8.49
CA VAL A 82 -4.74 -2.59 8.06
C VAL A 82 -4.60 -1.56 9.20
N VAL A 83 -5.67 -1.26 9.93
CA VAL A 83 -5.63 -0.35 11.10
C VAL A 83 -4.75 -0.93 12.21
N THR A 84 -4.90 -2.22 12.54
CA THR A 84 -4.06 -2.88 13.56
C THR A 84 -2.60 -2.93 13.12
N GLY A 85 -2.35 -3.20 11.83
CA GLY A 85 -1.02 -3.16 11.25
C GLY A 85 -0.38 -1.77 11.36
N ALA A 86 -1.08 -0.73 10.92
CA ALA A 86 -0.61 0.66 11.01
C ALA A 86 -0.34 1.08 12.46
N PHE A 87 -1.26 0.77 13.38
CA PHE A 87 -1.08 1.05 14.80
C PHE A 87 0.12 0.30 15.41
N SER A 88 0.40 -0.92 14.94
CA SER A 88 1.56 -1.69 15.43
C SER A 88 2.89 -1.05 15.05
N TYR A 89 2.98 -0.33 13.93
CA TYR A 89 4.17 0.46 13.58
C TYR A 89 4.37 1.64 14.53
N ILE A 90 3.30 2.39 14.81
CA ILE A 90 3.31 3.51 15.75
C ILE A 90 3.72 3.00 17.14
N LEU A 91 3.02 1.98 17.63
CA LEU A 91 3.27 1.36 18.92
C LEU A 91 4.69 0.81 19.06
N MET A 92 5.23 0.16 18.02
CA MET A 92 6.61 -0.34 18.02
C MET A 92 7.62 0.81 18.11
N ARG A 93 7.45 1.86 17.30
CA ARG A 93 8.32 3.04 17.28
C ARG A 93 8.38 3.69 18.66
N ASP A 94 7.22 3.96 19.25
CA ASP A 94 7.12 4.71 20.50
C ASP A 94 7.62 3.86 21.67
N ALA A 95 7.38 2.55 21.65
CA ALA A 95 7.92 1.62 22.63
C ALA A 95 9.44 1.50 22.60
N ILE A 96 10.06 1.55 21.40
CA ILE A 96 11.53 1.56 21.25
C ILE A 96 12.14 2.86 21.81
N ARG A 97 11.47 3.99 21.64
CA ARG A 97 11.90 5.30 22.14
C ARG A 97 11.61 5.50 23.63
N GLY A 98 10.70 4.70 24.18
CA GLY A 98 10.25 4.81 25.57
C GLY A 98 9.24 5.94 25.78
N GLU A 99 8.67 6.45 24.69
CA GLU A 99 7.75 7.60 24.65
C GLU A 99 6.33 7.12 24.33
N ILE A 100 5.82 6.10 25.01
CA ILE A 100 4.43 5.70 24.80
C ILE A 100 3.56 6.70 25.56
N GLY A 101 3.19 7.78 24.88
CA GLY A 101 2.25 8.80 25.32
C GLY A 101 1.41 9.23 24.14
N TYR A 102 0.13 8.84 24.13
CA TYR A 102 -0.78 9.17 23.04
C TYR A 102 -1.75 10.27 23.44
N SER A 103 -1.80 11.32 22.64
CA SER A 103 -2.88 12.31 22.67
C SER A 103 -4.13 11.75 21.98
N LEU A 104 -5.32 12.12 22.49
CA LEU A 104 -6.59 11.82 21.80
C LEU A 104 -6.66 12.46 20.41
N ILE A 105 -6.07 13.65 20.24
CA ILE A 105 -6.01 14.36 18.95
C ILE A 105 -5.12 13.58 17.98
N GLU A 106 -3.94 13.15 18.42
CA GLU A 106 -3.04 12.34 17.61
C GLU A 106 -3.69 11.01 17.20
N MET A 107 -4.35 10.30 18.13
CA MET A 107 -5.00 9.01 17.85
C MET A 107 -6.15 9.14 16.84
N ILE A 108 -7.06 10.09 17.06
CA ILE A 108 -8.22 10.27 16.17
C ILE A 108 -7.77 10.87 14.83
N GLY A 109 -6.85 11.84 14.87
CA GLY A 109 -6.31 12.48 13.68
C GLY A 109 -5.54 11.52 12.80
N SER A 110 -4.68 10.67 13.37
CA SER A 110 -3.93 9.67 12.61
C SER A 110 -4.85 8.65 11.94
N LEU A 111 -5.89 8.17 12.63
CA LEU A 111 -6.89 7.27 12.04
C LEU A 111 -7.67 7.95 10.90
N PHE A 112 -8.06 9.21 11.09
CA PHE A 112 -8.76 9.97 10.05
C PHE A 112 -7.87 10.18 8.80
N ILE A 113 -6.63 10.64 8.98
CA ILE A 113 -5.67 10.82 7.88
C ILE A 113 -5.44 9.49 7.15
N PHE A 114 -5.31 8.41 7.90
CA PHE A 114 -5.14 7.08 7.35
C PHE A 114 -6.32 6.66 6.44
N LEU A 115 -7.55 6.70 6.95
CA LEU A 115 -8.74 6.35 6.18
C LEU A 115 -8.95 7.29 4.98
N PHE A 116 -8.71 8.59 5.17
CA PHE A 116 -8.79 9.58 4.11
C PHE A 116 -7.76 9.30 3.00
N SER A 117 -6.54 8.92 3.35
CA SER A 117 -5.49 8.57 2.38
C SER A 117 -5.83 7.32 1.55
N LEU A 118 -6.44 6.30 2.16
CA LEU A 118 -6.92 5.12 1.43
C LEU A 118 -8.02 5.50 0.44
N LEU A 119 -8.93 6.38 0.85
CA LEU A 119 -10.02 6.87 0.00
C LEU A 119 -9.47 7.65 -1.20
N LEU A 120 -8.54 8.58 -0.95
CA LEU A 120 -7.83 9.32 -2.02
C LEU A 120 -7.10 8.39 -2.98
N ALA A 121 -6.38 7.38 -2.47
CA ALA A 121 -5.69 6.41 -3.30
C ALA A 121 -6.67 5.61 -4.18
N SER A 122 -7.79 5.16 -3.63
CA SER A 122 -8.83 4.44 -4.38
C SER A 122 -9.43 5.31 -5.49
N VAL A 123 -9.74 6.58 -5.20
CA VAL A 123 -10.25 7.53 -6.20
C VAL A 123 -9.21 7.77 -7.30
N LEU A 124 -7.95 7.95 -6.94
CA LEU A 124 -6.87 8.13 -7.90
C LEU A 124 -6.69 6.90 -8.79
N PHE A 125 -6.64 5.70 -8.22
CA PHE A 125 -6.50 4.46 -8.98
C PHE A 125 -7.66 4.25 -9.95
N LYS A 126 -8.90 4.47 -9.50
CA LYS A 126 -10.09 4.44 -10.38
C LYS A 126 -9.97 5.43 -11.53
N TYR A 127 -9.52 6.66 -11.23
CA TYR A 127 -9.34 7.69 -12.25
C TYR A 127 -8.23 7.34 -13.25
N VAL A 128 -7.07 6.87 -12.79
CA VAL A 128 -5.95 6.49 -13.67
C VAL A 128 -6.33 5.29 -14.55
N ALA A 129 -6.96 4.27 -13.98
CA ALA A 129 -7.38 3.08 -14.72
C ALA A 129 -8.40 3.40 -15.83
N GLY A 130 -9.34 4.31 -15.55
CA GLY A 130 -10.41 4.65 -16.47
C GLY A 130 -10.03 5.68 -17.54
N ASN A 131 -8.86 6.32 -17.48
CA ASN A 131 -8.51 7.39 -18.42
C ASN A 131 -7.14 7.13 -19.08
N LYS A 132 -7.03 7.42 -20.39
CA LYS A 132 -5.73 7.41 -21.10
C LYS A 132 -4.93 8.67 -20.69
N ILE A 133 -4.16 8.58 -19.60
CA ILE A 133 -3.34 9.68 -19.06
C ILE A 133 -1.88 9.51 -19.52
N SER A 134 -1.19 10.63 -19.80
CA SER A 134 0.24 10.59 -20.07
C SER A 134 1.03 10.22 -18.81
N LYS A 135 2.14 9.49 -18.96
CA LYS A 135 2.93 9.01 -17.82
C LYS A 135 3.39 10.13 -16.88
N ILE A 136 3.76 11.30 -17.42
CA ILE A 136 4.17 12.46 -16.60
C ILE A 136 3.01 12.97 -15.72
N LYS A 137 1.81 13.08 -16.29
CA LYS A 137 0.63 13.53 -15.53
C LYS A 137 0.23 12.51 -14.48
N GLU A 138 0.27 11.23 -14.81
CA GLU A 138 0.02 10.12 -13.89
C GLU A 138 0.97 10.20 -12.68
N TRP A 139 2.29 10.28 -12.91
CA TRP A 139 3.30 10.43 -11.85
C TRP A 139 3.08 11.69 -11.00
N PHE A 140 2.73 12.81 -11.62
CA PHE A 140 2.44 14.04 -10.90
C PHE A 140 1.23 13.90 -9.97
N MET A 141 0.15 13.25 -10.43
CA MET A 141 -1.03 12.98 -9.62
C MET A 141 -0.71 12.04 -8.44
N PHE A 142 0.07 10.98 -8.68
CA PHE A 142 0.56 10.12 -7.60
C PHE A 142 1.44 10.88 -6.61
N GLY A 143 2.26 11.83 -7.07
CA GLY A 143 3.05 12.70 -6.20
C GLY A 143 2.20 13.58 -5.30
N ILE A 144 1.15 14.21 -5.83
CA ILE A 144 0.22 15.03 -5.03
C ILE A 144 -0.52 14.18 -3.99
N VAL A 145 -1.13 13.07 -4.44
CA VAL A 145 -1.89 12.20 -3.53
C VAL A 145 -0.97 11.54 -2.50
N GLY A 146 0.24 11.14 -2.88
CA GLY A 146 1.22 10.54 -1.97
C GLY A 146 1.82 11.52 -0.96
N SER A 147 1.93 12.81 -1.31
CA SER A 147 2.41 13.86 -0.38
C SER A 147 1.31 14.40 0.54
N THR A 148 0.04 14.21 0.20
CA THR A 148 -1.10 14.68 1.00
C THR A 148 -1.10 14.15 2.44
N PRO A 149 -0.90 12.84 2.71
CA PRO A 149 -0.81 12.34 4.08
C PRO A 149 0.33 12.97 4.87
N VAL A 150 1.48 13.19 4.24
CA VAL A 150 2.65 13.83 4.89
C VAL A 150 2.31 15.24 5.33
N ALA A 151 1.69 16.05 4.45
CA ALA A 151 1.26 17.40 4.79
C ALA A 151 0.21 17.40 5.92
N LEU A 152 -0.75 16.46 5.90
CA LEU A 152 -1.75 16.32 6.96
C LEU A 152 -1.15 15.89 8.30
N PHE A 153 -0.17 14.98 8.29
CA PHE A 153 0.54 14.58 9.50
C PHE A 153 1.35 15.72 10.10
N ILE A 154 2.02 16.53 9.27
CA ILE A 154 2.70 17.75 9.74
C ILE A 154 1.70 18.69 10.41
N ALA A 155 0.55 18.95 9.76
CA ALA A 155 -0.50 19.78 10.33
C ALA A 155 -1.05 19.20 11.65
N LEU A 156 -1.20 17.88 11.74
CA LEU A 156 -1.65 17.19 12.96
C LEU A 156 -0.65 17.37 14.10
N ILE A 157 0.65 17.24 13.85
CA ILE A 157 1.69 17.44 14.89
C ILE A 157 1.62 18.87 15.45
N PHE A 158 1.50 19.88 14.59
CA PHE A 158 1.35 21.27 15.03
C PHE A 158 0.04 21.51 15.79
N LEU A 159 -1.05 20.86 15.37
CA LEU A 159 -2.34 20.93 16.05
C LEU A 159 -2.25 20.31 17.45
N ASP A 160 -1.63 19.14 17.56
CA ASP A 160 -1.45 18.43 18.82
C ASP A 160 -0.59 19.22 19.80
N GLN A 161 0.51 19.83 19.33
CA GLN A 161 1.36 20.69 20.16
C GLN A 161 0.64 21.96 20.65
N TYR A 162 -0.36 22.45 19.92
CA TYR A 162 -1.13 23.63 20.31
C TYR A 162 -2.17 23.33 21.40
N TYR A 163 -2.70 22.11 21.44
CA TYR A 163 -3.68 21.67 22.43
C TYR A 163 -3.04 20.72 23.44
N ASP A 164 -2.70 21.23 24.63
CA ASP A 164 -2.19 20.42 25.74
C ASP A 164 -3.19 19.31 26.10
N THR A 165 -2.96 18.12 25.57
CA THR A 165 -3.80 16.93 25.80
C THR A 165 -3.10 15.99 26.76
N PRO A 166 -3.86 15.30 27.63
CA PRO A 166 -3.27 14.40 28.63
C PRO A 166 -2.57 13.22 27.94
N THR A 167 -1.28 13.06 28.21
CA THR A 167 -0.48 11.95 27.70
C THR A 167 -0.57 10.76 28.65
N ILE A 168 -0.96 9.60 28.13
CA ILE A 168 -0.99 8.35 28.90
C ILE A 168 0.40 7.72 28.82
N GLN A 169 1.23 7.90 29.85
CA GLN A 169 2.57 7.30 29.88
C GLN A 169 2.51 5.82 30.27
N PHE A 170 2.97 4.94 29.39
CA PHE A 170 3.18 3.54 29.75
C PHE A 170 4.58 3.35 30.33
N GLY A 171 4.66 2.67 31.49
CA GLY A 171 5.94 2.37 32.12
C GLY A 171 6.77 1.33 31.33
N VAL A 172 7.98 1.05 31.79
CA VAL A 172 8.96 0.14 31.13
C VAL A 172 8.36 -1.23 30.77
N ILE A 173 7.49 -1.78 31.62
CA ILE A 173 6.81 -3.06 31.37
C ILE A 173 5.83 -2.95 30.19
N GLY A 174 5.13 -1.82 30.08
CA GLY A 174 4.24 -1.52 28.96
C GLY A 174 4.98 -1.48 27.62
N ASN A 175 6.21 -0.95 27.61
CA ASN A 175 7.03 -0.90 26.39
C ASN A 175 7.38 -2.29 25.86
N TYR A 176 7.77 -3.23 26.74
CA TYR A 176 8.06 -4.60 26.31
C TYR A 176 6.80 -5.33 25.81
N ILE A 177 5.66 -5.11 26.45
CA ILE A 177 4.37 -5.67 26.01
C ILE A 177 3.99 -5.11 24.64
N ALA A 178 4.14 -3.81 24.44
CA ALA A 178 3.89 -3.12 23.17
C ALA A 178 4.74 -3.69 22.02
N ILE A 179 6.05 -3.87 22.25
CA ILE A 179 6.96 -4.49 21.27
C ILE A 179 6.51 -5.92 20.94
N ALA A 180 6.23 -6.74 21.95
CA ALA A 180 5.80 -8.12 21.75
C ALA A 180 4.48 -8.21 20.96
N PHE A 181 3.52 -7.35 21.30
CA PHE A 181 2.24 -7.26 20.58
C PHE A 181 2.43 -6.86 19.12
N SER A 182 3.23 -5.83 18.83
CA SER A 182 3.51 -5.40 17.46
C SER A 182 4.17 -6.50 16.65
N ILE A 183 5.11 -7.28 17.22
CA ILE A 183 5.73 -8.44 16.55
C ILE A 183 4.67 -9.48 16.20
N LEU A 184 3.77 -9.82 17.13
CA LEU A 184 2.70 -10.78 16.89
C LEU A 184 1.78 -10.32 15.76
N VAL A 185 1.44 -9.03 15.69
CA VAL A 185 0.64 -8.48 14.60
C VAL A 185 1.38 -8.59 13.27
N PHE A 186 2.66 -8.22 13.20
CA PHE A 186 3.45 -8.32 11.97
C PHE A 186 3.55 -9.75 11.44
N VAL A 187 3.76 -10.72 12.33
CA VAL A 187 3.75 -12.15 12.00
C VAL A 187 2.36 -12.61 11.56
N GLY A 188 1.30 -12.20 12.25
CA GLY A 188 -0.08 -12.51 11.88
C GLY A 188 -0.44 -12.00 10.48
N ILE A 189 -0.06 -10.75 10.16
CA ILE A 189 -0.23 -10.18 8.83
C ILE A 189 0.60 -10.94 7.79
N ALA A 190 1.82 -11.37 8.13
CA ALA A 190 2.68 -12.12 7.21
C ALA A 190 2.06 -13.46 6.81
N ILE A 191 1.50 -14.18 7.78
CA ILE A 191 0.80 -15.45 7.57
C ILE A 191 -0.46 -15.23 6.73
N TRP A 192 -1.26 -14.22 7.08
CA TRP A 192 -2.52 -13.92 6.40
C TRP A 192 -2.30 -13.47 4.95
N ALA A 193 -1.38 -12.54 4.72
CA ALA A 193 -1.04 -12.02 3.39
C ALA A 193 -0.09 -12.94 2.61
N LYS A 194 0.37 -14.05 3.22
CA LYS A 194 1.33 -15.01 2.65
C LYS A 194 2.58 -14.33 2.08
N THR A 195 3.04 -13.29 2.74
CA THR A 195 4.18 -12.47 2.32
C THR A 195 5.08 -12.15 3.51
N TRP A 196 6.39 -12.11 3.26
CA TRP A 196 7.37 -11.75 4.27
C TRP A 196 7.55 -10.24 4.42
N ILE A 197 6.91 -9.44 3.55
CA ILE A 197 7.07 -7.99 3.50
C ILE A 197 6.72 -7.35 4.86
N SER A 198 5.65 -7.81 5.52
CA SER A 198 5.23 -7.29 6.83
C SER A 198 6.18 -7.62 7.98
N ILE A 199 7.18 -8.50 7.77
CA ILE A 199 8.25 -8.80 8.75
C ILE A 199 9.53 -8.07 8.35
N ILE A 200 9.89 -8.11 7.07
CA ILE A 200 11.13 -7.50 6.56
C ILE A 200 11.11 -5.98 6.74
N PHE A 201 9.99 -5.32 6.46
CA PHE A 201 9.90 -3.86 6.56
C PHE A 201 10.08 -3.34 8.00
N PRO A 202 9.40 -3.88 9.02
CA PRO A 202 9.67 -3.52 10.41
C PRO A 202 11.12 -3.78 10.82
N ILE A 203 11.74 -4.88 10.37
CA ILE A 203 13.15 -5.17 10.69
C ILE A 203 14.05 -4.08 10.14
N ILE A 204 13.88 -3.73 8.86
CA ILE A 204 14.68 -2.68 8.20
C ILE A 204 14.48 -1.33 8.90
N LEU A 205 13.28 -1.03 9.36
CA LEU A 205 12.95 0.26 9.94
C LEU A 205 13.43 0.36 11.40
N PHE A 206 13.15 -0.64 12.23
CA PHE A 206 13.30 -0.54 13.69
C PHE A 206 14.60 -1.13 14.24
N VAL A 207 15.16 -2.18 13.62
CA VAL A 207 16.38 -2.82 14.15
C VAL A 207 17.59 -1.89 14.10
N PRO A 208 17.85 -1.18 12.98
CA PRO A 208 18.94 -0.20 12.95
C PRO A 208 18.75 0.90 14.00
N GLU A 209 17.56 1.45 14.13
CA GLU A 209 17.23 2.49 15.11
C GLU A 209 17.49 2.00 16.55
N PHE A 210 17.05 0.78 16.88
CA PHE A 210 17.27 0.17 18.18
C PHE A 210 18.77 -0.01 18.51
N ILE A 211 19.56 -0.49 17.55
CA ILE A 211 21.02 -0.69 17.71
C ILE A 211 21.72 0.66 17.90
N ILE A 212 21.36 1.67 17.09
CA ILE A 212 21.95 3.00 17.14
C ILE A 212 21.62 3.69 18.47
N ASN A 213 20.38 3.58 18.96
CA ASN A 213 19.99 4.18 20.24
C ASN A 213 20.76 3.61 21.42
N LYS A 214 21.11 2.31 21.40
CA LYS A 214 21.92 1.64 22.43
C LYS A 214 23.43 1.91 22.30
N SER A 215 23.90 2.47 21.19
CA SER A 215 25.31 2.79 21.00
C SER A 215 25.76 4.00 21.84
N SER A 216 27.04 4.04 22.20
CA SER A 216 27.66 5.17 22.90
C SER A 216 28.08 6.31 21.95
N LEU A 217 27.50 6.38 20.75
CA LEU A 217 27.82 7.40 19.76
C LEU A 217 27.26 8.77 20.17
N GLN A 218 27.87 9.83 19.64
CA GLN A 218 27.38 11.21 19.83
C GLN A 218 26.00 11.37 19.16
N GLU A 219 25.13 12.20 19.76
CA GLU A 219 23.75 12.46 19.30
C GLU A 219 23.67 12.83 17.82
N SER A 220 24.56 13.71 17.37
CA SER A 220 24.66 14.15 15.96
C SER A 220 24.98 12.99 15.02
N THR A 221 25.86 12.09 15.43
CA THR A 221 26.21 10.88 14.66
C THR A 221 25.06 9.89 14.63
N LYS A 222 24.31 9.72 15.74
CA LYS A 222 23.12 8.86 15.79
C LYS A 222 22.06 9.33 14.78
N LEU A 223 21.76 10.63 14.77
CA LEU A 223 20.77 11.21 13.85
C LEU A 223 21.14 11.07 12.38
N ILE A 224 22.42 11.31 12.04
CA ILE A 224 22.91 11.13 10.66
C ILE A 224 22.80 9.65 10.26
N LEU A 225 23.21 8.74 11.15
CA LEU A 225 23.23 7.31 10.87
C LEU A 225 21.80 6.76 10.72
N SER A 226 20.86 7.16 11.58
CA SER A 226 19.45 6.77 11.46
C SER A 226 18.81 7.28 10.17
N GLY A 227 19.17 8.49 9.72
CA GLY A 227 18.68 9.06 8.48
C GLY A 227 19.18 8.36 7.21
N ILE A 228 20.38 7.77 7.24
CA ILE A 228 21.02 7.14 6.07
C ILE A 228 20.75 5.62 6.03
N ILE A 229 20.79 4.94 7.18
CA ILE A 229 20.79 3.47 7.21
C ILE A 229 19.47 2.88 6.69
N VAL A 230 18.34 3.49 7.01
CA VAL A 230 17.02 3.01 6.60
C VAL A 230 16.85 3.11 5.07
N PRO A 231 17.10 4.27 4.41
CA PRO A 231 17.10 4.34 2.95
C PRO A 231 18.05 3.36 2.26
N VAL A 232 19.26 3.16 2.81
CA VAL A 232 20.24 2.22 2.26
C VAL A 232 19.73 0.78 2.34
N CYS A 233 19.19 0.36 3.49
CA CYS A 233 18.61 -0.98 3.65
C CYS A 233 17.43 -1.21 2.68
N PHE A 234 16.54 -0.23 2.50
CA PHE A 234 15.48 -0.29 1.50
C PHE A 234 16.02 -0.38 0.07
N GLY A 235 17.06 0.40 -0.26
CA GLY A 235 17.70 0.35 -1.58
C GLY A 235 18.33 -1.02 -1.87
N ILE A 236 19.03 -1.61 -0.91
CA ILE A 236 19.60 -2.97 -1.03
C ILE A 236 18.48 -3.99 -1.23
N TYR A 237 17.42 -3.92 -0.42
CA TYR A 237 16.27 -4.82 -0.55
C TYR A 237 15.63 -4.72 -1.94
N ALA A 238 15.32 -3.50 -2.42
CA ALA A 238 14.76 -3.28 -3.74
C ALA A 238 15.66 -3.85 -4.86
N LEU A 239 16.97 -3.62 -4.80
CA LEU A 239 17.92 -4.17 -5.77
C LEU A 239 17.97 -5.70 -5.76
N THR A 240 17.84 -6.33 -4.58
CA THR A 240 17.80 -7.79 -4.48
C THR A 240 16.53 -8.36 -5.10
N VAL A 241 15.37 -7.75 -4.86
CA VAL A 241 14.09 -8.15 -5.45
C VAL A 241 14.14 -8.01 -6.98
N LEU A 242 14.61 -6.87 -7.49
CA LEU A 242 14.74 -6.63 -8.94
C LEU A 242 15.67 -7.66 -9.61
N LYS A 243 16.78 -8.03 -8.96
CA LYS A 243 17.67 -9.08 -9.46
C LYS A 243 16.99 -10.45 -9.49
N LEU A 244 16.20 -10.78 -8.46
CA LEU A 244 15.46 -12.04 -8.40
C LEU A 244 14.37 -12.12 -9.48
N GLU A 245 13.63 -11.04 -9.72
CA GLU A 245 12.62 -10.96 -10.78
C GLU A 245 13.26 -11.08 -12.17
N LYS A 246 14.32 -10.32 -12.44
CA LYS A 246 15.05 -10.40 -13.72
C LYS A 246 15.61 -11.81 -13.98
N ASN A 247 15.99 -12.53 -12.93
CA ASN A 247 16.45 -13.92 -13.04
C ASN A 247 15.29 -14.91 -13.26
N LYS A 248 14.08 -14.63 -12.76
CA LYS A 248 12.88 -15.43 -13.06
C LYS A 248 12.43 -15.23 -14.51
N ASP A 249 12.41 -13.99 -15.00
CA ASP A 249 12.03 -13.69 -16.39
C ASP A 249 13.00 -14.34 -17.38
N LYS A 250 14.31 -14.33 -17.08
CA LYS A 250 15.31 -15.05 -17.88
C LYS A 250 15.11 -16.57 -17.91
N LYS A 251 14.57 -17.17 -16.84
CA LYS A 251 14.24 -18.61 -16.82
C LYS A 251 12.94 -18.93 -17.58
N LEU A 252 12.05 -17.95 -17.75
CA LEU A 252 10.76 -18.09 -18.44
C LEU A 252 10.82 -17.75 -19.94
N THR A 253 11.85 -17.03 -20.41
CA THR A 253 11.99 -16.57 -21.80
C THR A 253 13.10 -17.26 -22.62
N GLY A 254 13.69 -18.35 -22.10
CA GLY A 254 14.66 -19.18 -22.83
C GLY A 254 15.25 -20.25 -21.91
N GLN A 255 15.02 -21.56 -22.02
CA GLN A 255 14.78 -22.46 -23.17
C GLN A 255 13.94 -21.93 -24.32
#